data_AF-A0ABC9AA06-F1
#
_entry.id   AF-A0ABC9AA06-F1
#
_cell.length_a   1.000
_cell.length_b   1.000
_cell.length_c   1.000
_cell.angle_alpha   90.00
_cell.angle_beta   90.00
_cell.angle_gamma   90.00
#
_symmetry.space_group_name_H-M   'P 1'
#
loop_
_entity.id
_entity.type
_entity.pdbx_description
1 polymer ?
#
loop_
_entity_poly.entity_id
_entity_poly.type
_entity_poly.pdbx_seq_one_letter_code
_entity_poly.pdbx_strand_id
1 'polypeptide(L)'
;MEERATASVRVDGAPAEATLGGGELRWRRAAGGGSGAAGERALSLEREVFGVEARGNVVVVRAFVVAAGAGGKAAGRRRRRDFVLEMAGGEGAAAAWGARMTRCLDSFGRPKRLFVFVNPFGGKKCAKKIYDAEIKPLFEAAGVSITVQETEYQGHAREVASSLDLSKFDGVVCVSGDGVLVEVVNGILQRTDWKEAIKMPIGVVPAGTGNGMAKSLLHAASETCSVSNAVFAIIRGHKQSLDVCTILQGEKKFFSVLLMTWGLVADIDIESERYRWMGSARIDFYAVVRIMNLRKYCGSIQFVPAPGYEEYGEPIKQFENCMVEFLEQNGKSHPSSYPGPSVEFQALDWRFVDGPFVAVWINNVPWAAEDIMAAPEAKFSDGYMDAVILKDCPKADLLALLMKMGDGSYIKSPFVTYLKVRAFKLSPGQLVENPKRGGIVDVDGEVIARGEGTYGKSQHQDVMAYGPHIQLTVHQALATVYCPKRIR
;
A
#
# COMPACT_ATOMS: atom_id res chain seq x y z
N MET A 1 23.57 11.50 -24.42
CA MET A 1 24.72 10.93 -23.71
C MET A 1 25.29 12.01 -22.81
N GLU A 2 25.24 11.84 -21.49
CA GLU A 2 25.85 12.80 -20.57
C GLU A 2 27.38 12.70 -20.67
N GLU A 3 28.03 13.82 -21.03
CA GLU A 3 29.48 13.92 -21.25
C GLU A 3 30.26 13.67 -19.96
N ARG A 4 31.09 12.63 -19.90
CA ARG A 4 31.80 12.20 -18.68
C ARG A 4 32.67 13.35 -18.14
N ALA A 5 32.45 13.73 -16.88
CA ALA A 5 33.24 14.77 -16.21
C ALA A 5 34.19 14.14 -15.18
N THR A 6 35.42 14.64 -15.12
CA THR A 6 36.45 14.20 -14.17
C THR A 6 36.98 15.39 -13.40
N ALA A 7 37.22 15.24 -12.10
CA ALA A 7 37.79 16.29 -11.28
C ALA A 7 38.67 15.72 -10.16
N SER A 8 39.73 16.47 -9.82
CA SER A 8 40.49 16.25 -8.59
C SER A 8 39.70 16.81 -7.41
N VAL A 9 39.48 15.97 -6.39
CA VAL A 9 38.63 16.28 -5.23
C VAL A 9 39.25 15.76 -3.93
N ARG A 10 38.74 16.21 -2.79
CA ARG A 10 38.88 15.48 -1.52
C ARG A 10 37.54 14.91 -1.13
N VAL A 11 37.44 13.58 -0.99
CA VAL A 11 36.22 12.90 -0.54
C VAL A 11 36.37 12.56 0.92
N ASP A 12 35.50 13.12 1.76
CA ASP A 12 35.55 13.01 3.22
C ASP A 12 36.96 13.36 3.77
N GLY A 13 37.59 14.41 3.19
CA GLY A 13 38.93 14.89 3.53
C GLY A 13 40.11 14.15 2.87
N ALA A 14 39.87 13.02 2.18
CA ALA A 14 40.94 12.24 1.54
C ALA A 14 41.08 12.60 0.03
N PRO A 15 42.31 12.86 -0.48
CA PRO A 15 42.53 13.11 -1.90
C PRO A 15 42.03 11.96 -2.78
N ALA A 16 41.29 12.30 -3.83
CA ALA A 16 40.72 11.37 -4.77
C ALA A 16 40.53 12.01 -6.15
N GLU A 17 40.41 11.17 -7.16
CA GLU A 17 39.91 11.56 -8.47
C GLU A 17 38.47 11.07 -8.60
N ALA A 18 37.54 11.99 -8.85
CA ALA A 18 36.13 11.67 -9.03
C ALA A 18 35.74 11.77 -10.51
N THR A 19 34.92 10.83 -10.96
CA THR A 19 34.29 10.85 -12.29
C THR A 19 32.77 10.78 -12.14
N LEU A 20 32.07 11.63 -12.88
CA LEU A 20 30.62 11.62 -12.97
C LEU A 20 30.21 11.31 -14.41
N GLY A 21 29.44 10.24 -14.62
CA GLY A 21 28.95 9.87 -15.95
C GLY A 21 28.08 8.62 -15.91
N GLY A 22 27.17 8.49 -16.89
CA GLY A 22 26.28 7.32 -16.98
C GLY A 22 25.35 7.12 -15.78
N GLY A 23 25.01 8.19 -15.05
CA GLY A 23 24.22 8.10 -13.82
C GLY A 23 24.98 7.58 -12.60
N GLU A 24 26.32 7.52 -12.66
CA GLU A 24 27.17 7.09 -11.56
C GLU A 24 28.19 8.15 -11.17
N LEU A 25 28.39 8.30 -9.86
CA LEU A 25 29.52 9.01 -9.26
C LEU A 25 30.54 7.99 -8.80
N ARG A 26 31.73 8.00 -9.39
CA ARG A 26 32.84 7.11 -9.02
C ARG A 26 34.00 7.93 -8.48
N TRP A 27 34.74 7.39 -7.53
CA TRP A 27 35.99 8.00 -7.09
C TRP A 27 37.01 6.96 -6.65
N ARG A 28 38.29 7.26 -6.90
CA ARG A 28 39.43 6.45 -6.48
C ARG A 28 40.29 7.27 -5.54
N ARG A 29 40.62 6.72 -4.37
CA ARG A 29 41.58 7.35 -3.44
C ARG A 29 42.97 7.35 -4.05
N ALA A 30 43.69 8.46 -3.92
CA ALA A 30 45.10 8.51 -4.29
C ALA A 30 45.90 7.51 -3.43
N ALA A 31 46.81 6.76 -4.05
CA ALA A 31 47.62 5.75 -3.36
C ALA A 31 48.57 6.44 -2.38
N GLY A 32 48.18 6.52 -1.11
CA GLY A 32 49.04 6.99 -0.03
C GLY A 32 49.62 5.82 0.75
N GLY A 33 50.89 5.48 0.48
CA GLY A 33 51.90 4.84 1.37
C GLY A 33 51.59 3.68 2.34
N GLY A 34 50.36 3.20 2.46
CA GLY A 34 49.96 2.15 3.40
C GLY A 34 49.18 1.05 2.70
N SER A 35 49.45 -0.20 3.07
CA SER A 35 49.07 -1.46 2.41
C SER A 35 47.57 -1.81 2.35
N GLY A 36 46.66 -0.83 2.33
CA GLY A 36 45.24 -1.05 2.10
C GLY A 36 44.90 -0.85 0.62
N ALA A 37 44.45 -1.90 -0.06
CA ALA A 37 44.04 -1.85 -1.46
C ALA A 37 43.18 -0.61 -1.77
N ALA A 38 43.62 0.24 -2.70
CA ALA A 38 42.92 1.44 -3.15
C ALA A 38 41.66 1.04 -3.95
N GLY A 39 40.59 0.68 -3.24
CA GLY A 39 39.31 0.33 -3.85
C GLY A 39 38.63 1.53 -4.48
N GLU A 40 38.33 1.45 -5.77
CA GLU A 40 37.40 2.34 -6.46
C GLU A 40 36.02 2.23 -5.80
N ARG A 41 35.42 3.36 -5.48
CA ARG A 41 34.06 3.44 -4.95
C ARG A 41 33.15 4.04 -6.00
N ALA A 42 31.89 3.60 -5.98
CA ALA A 42 30.86 4.09 -6.88
C ALA A 42 29.55 4.29 -6.10
N LEU A 43 28.78 5.29 -6.53
CA LEU A 43 27.40 5.54 -6.13
C LEU A 43 26.53 5.66 -7.37
N SER A 44 25.45 4.89 -7.41
CA SER A 44 24.40 5.09 -8.40
C SER A 44 23.55 6.28 -8.01
N LEU A 45 23.49 7.31 -8.86
CA LEU A 45 22.67 8.50 -8.61
C LEU A 45 21.18 8.15 -8.52
N GLU A 46 20.73 7.21 -9.34
CA GLU A 46 19.33 6.77 -9.34
C GLU A 46 19.00 5.92 -8.09
N ARG A 47 19.88 4.97 -7.73
CA ARG A 47 19.57 3.94 -6.73
C ARG A 47 19.90 4.33 -5.30
N GLU A 48 20.89 5.22 -5.11
CA GLU A 48 21.45 5.50 -3.78
C GLU A 48 21.34 6.96 -3.39
N VAL A 49 21.48 7.90 -4.34
CA VAL A 49 21.51 9.34 -4.04
C VAL A 49 20.09 9.90 -3.96
N PHE A 50 19.73 10.52 -2.85
CA PHE A 50 18.43 11.19 -2.69
C PHE A 50 18.53 12.72 -2.79
N GLY A 51 19.70 13.31 -2.55
CA GLY A 51 19.88 14.75 -2.60
C GLY A 51 21.31 15.17 -2.87
N VAL A 52 21.49 16.34 -3.47
CA VAL A 52 22.79 16.96 -3.75
C VAL A 52 22.70 18.44 -3.44
N GLU A 53 23.75 18.98 -2.83
CA GLU A 53 23.85 20.39 -2.52
C GLU A 53 25.28 20.89 -2.70
N ALA A 54 25.47 21.99 -3.43
CA ALA A 54 26.75 22.68 -3.55
C ALA A 54 26.78 23.90 -2.62
N ARG A 55 27.85 24.07 -1.85
CA ARG A 55 28.09 25.22 -0.95
C ARG A 55 29.57 25.57 -0.97
N GLY A 56 29.92 26.77 -1.44
CA GLY A 56 31.33 27.17 -1.63
C GLY A 56 32.05 26.18 -2.55
N ASN A 57 33.24 25.73 -2.17
CA ASN A 57 34.01 24.72 -2.91
C ASN A 57 33.59 23.26 -2.65
N VAL A 58 32.47 23.02 -1.95
CA VAL A 58 32.04 21.68 -1.53
C VAL A 58 30.74 21.27 -2.22
N VAL A 59 30.67 20.00 -2.64
CA VAL A 59 29.43 19.31 -3.03
C VAL A 59 29.12 18.23 -2.01
N VAL A 60 27.97 18.33 -1.35
CA VAL A 60 27.45 17.33 -0.42
C VAL A 60 26.50 16.41 -1.18
N VAL A 61 26.86 15.14 -1.30
CA VAL A 61 26.04 14.10 -1.94
C VAL A 61 25.41 13.24 -0.85
N ARG A 62 24.08 13.30 -0.73
CA ARG A 62 23.31 12.60 0.29
C ARG A 62 22.77 11.30 -0.28
N ALA A 63 23.16 10.19 0.32
CA ALA A 63 22.83 8.87 -0.17
C ALA A 63 22.37 7.93 0.94
N PHE A 64 21.64 6.89 0.54
CA PHE A 64 21.45 5.71 1.34
C PHE A 64 22.40 4.62 0.89
N VAL A 65 23.29 4.20 1.79
CA VAL A 65 24.17 3.06 1.57
C VAL A 65 23.57 1.80 2.20
N VAL A 66 23.62 0.69 1.47
CA VAL A 66 23.24 -0.61 2.01
C VAL A 66 24.38 -1.08 2.92
N ALA A 67 24.08 -1.34 4.19
CA ALA A 67 25.04 -1.98 5.07
C ALA A 67 25.35 -3.38 4.52
N ALA A 68 26.62 -3.72 4.32
CA ALA A 68 27.01 -5.08 3.94
C ALA A 68 26.55 -6.06 5.04
N GLY A 69 25.45 -6.77 4.78
CA GLY A 69 24.98 -7.87 5.60
C GLY A 69 25.68 -9.16 5.17
N ALA A 70 26.16 -9.94 6.13
CA ALA A 70 26.61 -11.30 5.86
C ALA A 70 25.44 -12.12 5.30
N GLY A 71 25.55 -12.56 4.03
CA GLY A 71 24.67 -13.58 3.45
C GLY A 71 23.37 -13.09 2.81
N GLY A 72 23.45 -12.57 1.58
CA GLY A 72 22.55 -12.85 0.44
C GLY A 72 21.00 -12.75 0.54
N LYS A 73 20.38 -12.43 1.68
CA LYS A 73 18.91 -12.35 1.80
C LYS A 73 18.50 -11.13 2.63
N ALA A 74 17.57 -10.36 2.05
CA ALA A 74 17.09 -9.02 2.43
C ALA A 74 18.14 -7.90 2.29
N ALA A 75 17.83 -6.87 1.49
CA ALA A 75 18.64 -5.65 1.46
C ALA A 75 18.66 -5.06 2.89
N GLY A 76 19.84 -5.04 3.51
CA GLY A 76 20.02 -4.55 4.88
C GLY A 76 19.48 -3.14 5.08
N ARG A 77 19.18 -2.78 6.34
CA ARG A 77 18.67 -1.45 6.70
C ARG A 77 19.54 -0.36 6.07
N ARG A 78 18.94 0.46 5.20
CA ARG A 78 19.61 1.60 4.56
C ARG A 78 20.14 2.53 5.65
N ARG A 79 21.41 2.90 5.55
CA ARG A 79 22.01 3.93 6.40
C ARG A 79 22.19 5.19 5.58
N ARG A 80 21.66 6.30 6.08
CA ARG A 80 21.94 7.60 5.50
C ARG A 80 23.42 7.90 5.66
N ARG A 81 24.06 8.36 4.58
CA ARG A 81 25.43 8.83 4.55
C ARG A 81 25.52 10.04 3.63
N ASP A 82 26.18 11.07 4.13
CA ASP A 82 26.52 12.25 3.35
C ASP A 82 27.99 12.10 2.94
N PHE A 83 28.27 12.23 1.65
CA PHE A 83 29.62 12.25 1.08
C PHE A 83 29.98 13.69 0.76
N VAL A 84 31.12 14.13 1.28
CA VAL A 84 31.57 15.52 1.11
C VAL A 84 32.67 15.55 0.07
N LEU A 85 32.40 16.16 -1.09
CA LEU A 85 33.36 16.33 -2.18
C LEU A 85 33.85 17.77 -2.18
N GLU A 86 35.07 18.00 -1.72
CA GLU A 86 35.73 19.29 -1.82
C GLU A 86 36.44 19.39 -3.19
N MET A 87 36.04 20.36 -4.00
CA MET A 87 36.49 20.50 -5.38
C MET A 87 37.78 21.33 -5.46
N ALA A 88 38.85 20.75 -6.04
CA ALA A 88 40.11 21.47 -6.21
C ALA A 88 39.98 22.70 -7.13
N GLY A 89 39.02 22.68 -8.06
CA GLY A 89 38.69 23.81 -8.95
C GLY A 89 37.89 24.93 -8.29
N GLY A 90 37.72 24.91 -6.97
CA GLY A 90 37.02 25.95 -6.21
C GLY A 90 35.50 25.94 -6.38
N GLU A 91 34.87 27.06 -6.01
CA GLU A 91 33.41 27.22 -5.96
C GLU A 91 32.72 27.02 -7.32
N GLY A 92 33.30 27.54 -8.40
CA GLY A 92 32.75 27.35 -9.75
C GLY A 92 32.68 25.89 -10.17
N ALA A 93 33.70 25.10 -9.82
CA ALA A 93 33.72 23.66 -10.09
C ALA A 93 32.68 22.90 -9.25
N ALA A 94 32.50 23.27 -7.98
CA ALA A 94 31.48 22.70 -7.10
C ALA A 94 30.05 23.01 -7.58
N ALA A 95 29.78 24.26 -7.96
CA ALA A 95 28.50 24.65 -8.54
C ALA A 95 28.19 23.86 -9.83
N ALA A 96 29.17 23.74 -10.73
CA ALA A 96 29.00 22.99 -11.98
C ALA A 96 28.74 21.49 -11.74
N TRP A 97 29.47 20.87 -10.81
CA TRP A 97 29.27 19.46 -10.44
C TRP A 97 27.93 19.22 -9.75
N GLY A 98 27.57 20.07 -8.80
CA GLY A 98 26.27 20.03 -8.12
C GLY A 98 25.13 20.14 -9.12
N ALA A 99 25.17 21.14 -10.01
CA ALA A 99 24.16 21.33 -11.05
C ALA A 99 24.07 20.14 -12.01
N ARG A 100 25.20 19.52 -12.36
CA ARG A 100 25.23 18.34 -13.24
C ARG A 100 24.60 17.12 -12.57
N MET A 101 24.91 16.87 -11.30
CA MET A 101 24.26 15.79 -10.55
C MET A 101 22.77 16.06 -10.38
N THR A 102 22.37 17.27 -10.01
CA THR A 102 20.94 17.64 -9.86
C THR A 102 20.19 17.43 -11.17
N ARG A 103 20.74 17.84 -12.32
CA ARG A 103 20.14 17.59 -13.64
C ARG A 103 19.98 16.09 -13.93
N CYS A 104 20.98 15.29 -13.57
CA CYS A 104 20.91 13.84 -13.70
C CYS A 104 19.80 13.26 -12.80
N LEU A 105 19.69 13.69 -11.53
CA LEU A 105 18.62 13.27 -10.62
C LEU A 105 17.23 13.67 -11.16
N ASP A 106 17.10 14.86 -11.72
CA ASP A 106 15.85 15.39 -12.27
C ASP A 106 15.41 14.61 -13.51
N SER A 107 16.37 14.10 -14.31
CA SER A 107 16.09 13.27 -15.47
C SER A 107 15.41 11.94 -15.14
N PHE A 108 15.45 11.49 -13.87
CA PHE A 108 14.77 10.29 -13.41
C PHE A 108 13.27 10.50 -13.12
N GLY A 109 12.73 11.70 -13.32
CA GLY A 109 11.30 11.99 -13.11
C GLY A 109 10.91 12.09 -11.63
N ARG A 110 11.84 12.57 -10.79
CA ARG A 110 11.61 12.77 -9.35
C ARG A 110 10.54 13.85 -9.10
N PRO A 111 9.65 13.67 -8.12
CA PRO A 111 8.70 14.71 -7.76
C PRO A 111 9.42 15.94 -7.18
N LYS A 112 8.89 17.13 -7.44
CA LYS A 112 9.39 18.41 -6.93
C LYS A 112 8.43 19.05 -5.94
N ARG A 113 7.12 18.81 -6.08
CA ARG A 113 6.07 19.37 -5.22
C ARG A 113 5.15 18.25 -4.76
N LEU A 114 5.06 18.04 -3.46
CA LEU A 114 4.20 17.00 -2.87
C LEU A 114 3.19 17.62 -1.90
N PHE A 115 1.95 17.16 -1.98
CA PHE A 115 0.95 17.40 -0.93
C PHE A 115 0.99 16.24 0.07
N VAL A 116 1.14 16.51 1.35
CA VAL A 116 1.39 15.49 2.38
C VAL A 116 0.27 15.53 3.41
N PHE A 117 -0.53 14.47 3.45
CA PHE A 117 -1.44 14.21 4.57
C PHE A 117 -0.67 13.58 5.72
N VAL A 118 -0.83 14.12 6.92
CA VAL A 118 -0.27 13.56 8.16
C VAL A 118 -1.42 13.29 9.11
N ASN A 119 -1.60 12.03 9.51
CA ASN A 119 -2.55 11.73 10.58
C ASN A 119 -1.82 11.73 11.93
N PRO A 120 -1.96 12.77 12.77
CA PRO A 120 -1.23 12.86 14.04
C PRO A 120 -1.59 11.72 15.01
N PHE A 121 -2.75 11.10 14.84
CA PHE A 121 -3.22 9.97 15.64
C PHE A 121 -2.75 8.61 15.13
N GLY A 122 -2.02 8.56 14.00
CA GLY A 122 -1.47 7.34 13.42
C GLY A 122 -0.51 6.59 14.36
N GLY A 123 -0.63 5.27 14.36
CA GLY A 123 0.18 4.37 15.18
C GLY A 123 -0.02 4.62 16.68
N LYS A 124 1.08 4.72 17.45
CA LYS A 124 1.05 5.13 18.87
C LYS A 124 1.02 6.66 19.03
N LYS A 125 0.25 7.38 18.20
CA LYS A 125 0.23 8.87 18.13
C LYS A 125 1.62 9.48 17.90
N CYS A 126 2.41 8.83 17.06
CA CYS A 126 3.80 9.22 16.79
C CYS A 126 4.02 9.68 15.36
N ALA A 127 3.02 9.56 14.47
CA ALA A 127 3.14 9.92 13.07
C ALA A 127 3.63 11.37 12.86
N LYS A 128 3.12 12.35 13.61
CA LYS A 128 3.60 13.73 13.54
C LYS A 128 5.08 13.87 13.94
N LYS A 129 5.49 13.20 15.02
CA LYS A 129 6.89 13.19 15.47
C LYS A 129 7.82 12.54 14.44
N ILE A 130 7.39 11.41 13.86
CA ILE A 130 8.11 10.72 12.77
C ILE A 130 8.21 11.63 11.55
N TYR A 131 7.12 12.35 11.24
CA TYR A 131 7.10 13.30 10.15
C TYR A 131 8.15 14.41 10.34
N ASP A 132 8.14 15.08 11.50
CA ASP A 132 9.07 16.19 11.76
C ASP A 132 10.53 15.73 11.88
N ALA A 133 10.76 14.55 12.50
CA ALA A 133 12.11 14.07 12.80
C ALA A 133 12.80 13.32 11.63
N GLU A 134 12.04 12.63 10.78
CA GLU A 134 12.60 11.76 9.73
C GLU A 134 12.09 12.12 8.32
N ILE A 135 10.79 12.27 8.13
CA ILE A 135 10.19 12.39 6.78
C ILE A 135 10.50 13.75 6.15
N LYS A 136 10.18 14.84 6.86
CA LYS A 136 10.37 16.21 6.37
C LYS A 136 11.84 16.50 6.03
N PRO A 137 12.84 16.18 6.88
CA PRO A 137 14.24 16.38 6.55
C PRO A 137 14.72 15.62 5.31
N LEU A 138 14.14 14.45 5.00
CA LEU A 138 14.49 13.68 3.80
C LEU A 138 13.96 14.34 2.52
N PHE A 139 12.72 14.84 2.54
CA PHE A 139 12.17 15.58 1.40
C PHE A 139 12.91 16.90 1.17
N GLU A 140 13.20 17.66 2.22
CA GLU A 140 13.97 18.91 2.15
C GLU A 140 15.38 18.66 1.60
N ALA A 141 16.07 17.64 2.10
CA ALA A 141 17.40 17.27 1.64
C ALA A 141 17.42 16.80 0.18
N ALA A 142 16.30 16.30 -0.34
CA ALA A 142 16.10 15.93 -1.74
C ALA A 142 15.66 17.11 -2.63
N GLY A 143 15.46 18.30 -2.07
CA GLY A 143 14.98 19.48 -2.80
C GLY A 143 13.51 19.37 -3.22
N VAL A 144 12.70 18.65 -2.44
CA VAL A 144 11.25 18.49 -2.67
C VAL A 144 10.49 19.47 -1.79
N SER A 145 9.71 20.34 -2.42
CA SER A 145 8.78 21.25 -1.75
C SER A 145 7.55 20.49 -1.26
N ILE A 146 7.21 20.65 0.02
CA ILE A 146 6.10 19.94 0.65
C ILE A 146 5.04 20.91 1.18
N THR A 147 3.77 20.63 0.89
CA THR A 147 2.60 21.27 1.51
C THR A 147 1.94 20.26 2.41
N VAL A 148 1.67 20.60 3.67
CA VAL A 148 1.20 19.64 4.68
C VAL A 148 -0.24 19.93 5.08
N GLN A 149 -1.04 18.87 5.19
CA GLN A 149 -2.35 18.87 5.82
C GLN A 149 -2.38 17.84 6.95
N GLU A 150 -2.59 18.29 8.17
CA GLU A 150 -2.89 17.38 9.29
C GLU A 150 -4.37 16.98 9.25
N THR A 151 -4.65 15.69 9.40
CA THR A 151 -6.04 15.22 9.49
C THR A 151 -6.56 15.40 10.90
N GLU A 152 -7.84 15.74 11.05
CA GLU A 152 -8.42 16.14 12.34
C GLU A 152 -9.47 15.14 12.83
N TYR A 153 -10.20 14.54 11.90
CA TYR A 153 -11.26 13.56 12.12
C TYR A 153 -11.28 12.53 10.98
N GLN A 154 -12.03 11.44 11.17
CA GLN A 154 -12.26 10.41 10.16
C GLN A 154 -13.00 11.00 8.95
N GLY A 155 -12.47 10.80 7.74
CA GLY A 155 -13.01 11.38 6.50
C GLY A 155 -12.42 12.75 6.13
N HIS A 156 -11.63 13.39 6.99
CA HIS A 156 -11.04 14.69 6.67
C HIS A 156 -10.11 14.62 5.44
N ALA A 157 -9.34 13.53 5.26
CA ALA A 157 -8.46 13.41 4.10
C ALA A 157 -9.27 13.24 2.80
N ARG A 158 -10.42 12.56 2.87
CA ARG A 158 -11.37 12.42 1.76
C ARG A 158 -11.93 13.77 1.34
N GLU A 159 -12.38 14.58 2.29
CA GLU A 159 -12.92 15.92 2.04
C GLU A 159 -11.87 16.79 1.34
N VAL A 160 -10.67 16.89 1.91
CA VAL A 160 -9.58 17.68 1.34
C VAL A 160 -9.19 17.19 -0.05
N ALA A 161 -9.03 15.87 -0.23
CA ALA A 161 -8.67 15.29 -1.53
C ALA A 161 -9.74 15.54 -2.60
N SER A 162 -11.02 15.62 -2.22
CA SER A 162 -12.11 15.92 -3.15
C SER A 162 -12.05 17.34 -3.72
N SER A 163 -11.53 18.31 -2.96
CA SER A 163 -11.43 19.71 -3.39
C SER A 163 -10.01 20.18 -3.72
N LEU A 164 -8.99 19.34 -3.52
CA LEU A 164 -7.59 19.70 -3.70
C LEU A 164 -7.30 20.08 -5.16
N ASP A 165 -6.60 21.19 -5.36
CA ASP A 165 -6.06 21.56 -6.67
C ASP A 165 -4.80 20.74 -6.97
N LEU A 166 -5.02 19.59 -7.60
CA LEU A 166 -3.96 18.62 -7.91
C LEU A 166 -2.94 19.15 -8.93
N SER A 167 -3.25 20.17 -9.72
CA SER A 167 -2.33 20.73 -10.73
C SER A 167 -1.06 21.35 -10.13
N LYS A 168 -1.10 21.69 -8.84
CA LYS A 168 0.01 22.27 -8.07
C LYS A 168 1.04 21.25 -7.59
N PHE A 169 0.74 19.95 -7.71
CA PHE A 169 1.53 18.89 -7.12
C PHE A 169 1.89 17.82 -8.15
N ASP A 170 3.01 17.16 -7.92
CA ASP A 170 3.47 16.04 -8.75
C ASP A 170 3.07 14.68 -8.13
N GLY A 171 2.55 14.71 -6.89
CA GLY A 171 2.08 13.56 -6.13
C GLY A 171 1.42 13.95 -4.79
N VAL A 172 0.63 13.03 -4.24
CA VAL A 172 0.03 13.12 -2.90
C VAL A 172 0.67 12.05 -2.02
N VAL A 173 1.02 12.36 -0.78
CA VAL A 173 1.67 11.42 0.16
C VAL A 173 0.82 11.26 1.41
N CYS A 174 0.56 10.02 1.80
CA CYS A 174 -0.14 9.64 3.02
C CYS A 174 0.88 9.21 4.08
N VAL A 175 1.01 9.97 5.16
CA VAL A 175 1.80 9.63 6.36
C VAL A 175 0.83 9.17 7.45
N SER A 176 0.48 7.89 7.40
CA SER A 176 -0.54 7.26 8.26
C SER A 176 -0.46 5.73 8.12
N GLY A 177 -1.53 5.03 8.49
CA GLY A 177 -1.81 3.67 8.01
C GLY A 177 -2.68 3.68 6.75
N ASP A 178 -3.18 2.51 6.36
CA ASP A 178 -3.91 2.31 5.10
C ASP A 178 -5.21 3.15 4.99
N GLY A 179 -5.92 3.42 6.09
CA GLY A 179 -7.19 4.17 6.06
C GLY A 179 -7.11 5.57 5.41
N VAL A 180 -6.01 6.32 5.61
CA VAL A 180 -5.86 7.64 4.94
C VAL A 180 -5.66 7.49 3.44
N LEU A 181 -4.99 6.43 2.99
CA LEU A 181 -4.89 6.12 1.55
C LEU A 181 -6.29 5.88 0.97
N VAL A 182 -7.12 5.10 1.68
CA VAL A 182 -8.50 4.81 1.26
C VAL A 182 -9.33 6.09 1.18
N GLU A 183 -9.24 6.97 2.19
CA GLU A 183 -9.91 8.27 2.20
C GLU A 183 -9.48 9.12 1.01
N VAL A 184 -8.17 9.24 0.74
CA VAL A 184 -7.64 10.02 -0.39
C VAL A 184 -8.14 9.47 -1.72
N VAL A 185 -8.10 8.15 -1.93
CA VAL A 185 -8.61 7.51 -3.16
C VAL A 185 -10.11 7.78 -3.33
N ASN A 186 -10.91 7.59 -2.28
CA ASN A 186 -12.34 7.87 -2.33
C ASN A 186 -12.63 9.35 -2.59
N GLY A 187 -11.87 10.27 -2.00
CA GLY A 187 -11.99 11.71 -2.22
C GLY A 187 -11.68 12.11 -3.66
N ILE A 188 -10.61 11.57 -4.24
CA ILE A 188 -10.23 11.79 -5.64
C ILE A 188 -11.30 11.23 -6.59
N LEU A 189 -11.82 10.04 -6.33
CA LEU A 189 -12.86 9.42 -7.16
C LEU A 189 -14.21 10.16 -7.06
N GLN A 190 -14.44 10.96 -6.03
CA GLN A 190 -15.62 11.84 -5.93
C GLN A 190 -15.51 13.13 -6.73
N ARG A 191 -14.41 13.37 -7.42
CA ARG A 191 -14.27 14.58 -8.22
C ARG A 191 -14.98 14.44 -9.56
N THR A 192 -15.37 15.56 -10.14
CA THR A 192 -15.92 15.59 -11.50
C THR A 192 -14.85 15.28 -12.56
N ASP A 193 -13.59 15.67 -12.30
CA ASP A 193 -12.40 15.41 -13.11
C ASP A 193 -11.65 14.12 -12.69
N TRP A 194 -12.32 13.20 -11.99
CA TRP A 194 -11.69 12.03 -11.37
C TRP A 194 -10.80 11.22 -12.32
N LYS A 195 -11.15 11.13 -13.62
CA LYS A 195 -10.41 10.35 -14.64
C LYS A 195 -8.96 10.79 -14.77
N GLU A 196 -8.72 12.09 -14.70
CA GLU A 196 -7.37 12.65 -14.71
C GLU A 196 -6.80 12.72 -13.29
N ALA A 197 -7.64 13.06 -12.31
CA ALA A 197 -7.23 13.19 -10.92
C ALA A 197 -6.67 11.88 -10.32
N ILE A 198 -7.26 10.72 -10.63
CA ILE A 198 -6.82 9.41 -10.10
C ILE A 198 -5.46 8.95 -10.64
N LYS A 199 -4.99 9.55 -11.74
CA LYS A 199 -3.63 9.32 -12.27
C LYS A 199 -2.56 10.00 -11.41
N MET A 200 -2.95 10.90 -10.50
CA MET A 200 -2.04 11.52 -9.54
C MET A 200 -1.36 10.43 -8.70
N PRO A 201 -0.02 10.33 -8.73
CA PRO A 201 0.67 9.30 -7.96
C PRO A 201 0.47 9.49 -6.45
N ILE A 202 0.08 8.41 -5.77
CA ILE A 202 -0.10 8.40 -4.33
C ILE A 202 1.08 7.67 -3.66
N GLY A 203 1.74 8.33 -2.72
CA GLY A 203 2.79 7.77 -1.88
C GLY A 203 2.24 7.35 -0.53
N VAL A 204 2.72 6.23 0.00
CA VAL A 204 2.30 5.72 1.32
C VAL A 204 3.53 5.58 2.20
N VAL A 205 3.53 6.23 3.35
CA VAL A 205 4.61 6.15 4.35
C VAL A 205 4.07 5.48 5.61
N PRO A 206 4.66 4.35 6.05
CA PRO A 206 4.11 3.55 7.15
C PRO A 206 4.30 4.27 8.48
N ALA A 207 3.26 4.99 8.91
CA ALA A 207 3.21 5.69 10.20
C ALA A 207 1.94 5.32 11.00
N GLY A 208 1.20 4.31 10.54
CA GLY A 208 -0.01 3.78 11.17
C GLY A 208 0.22 2.51 11.98
N THR A 209 -0.90 1.87 12.37
CA THR A 209 -0.88 0.53 13.00
C THR A 209 -0.98 -0.58 11.95
N GLY A 210 -1.85 -0.41 10.95
CA GLY A 210 -1.89 -1.23 9.73
C GLY A 210 -1.18 -0.49 8.61
N ASN A 211 -0.20 -1.15 7.99
CA ASN A 211 0.67 -0.60 6.94
C ASN A 211 0.77 -1.58 5.75
N GLY A 212 -0.32 -2.27 5.43
CA GLY A 212 -0.37 -3.35 4.43
C GLY A 212 0.07 -2.91 3.05
N MET A 213 -0.38 -1.73 2.59
CA MET A 213 0.01 -1.20 1.28
C MET A 213 1.51 -0.88 1.23
N ALA A 214 2.03 -0.14 2.22
CA ALA A 214 3.44 0.21 2.28
C ALA A 214 4.34 -1.04 2.38
N LYS A 215 3.94 -2.02 3.20
CA LYS A 215 4.61 -3.32 3.32
C LYS A 215 4.63 -4.05 1.99
N SER A 216 3.50 -4.12 1.29
CA SER A 216 3.38 -4.77 -0.02
C SER A 216 4.32 -4.13 -1.05
N LEU A 217 4.31 -2.80 -1.15
CA LEU A 217 5.13 -2.05 -2.11
C LEU A 217 6.64 -2.27 -1.87
N LEU A 218 7.06 -2.24 -0.61
CA LEU A 218 8.48 -2.42 -0.23
C LEU A 218 8.93 -3.88 -0.37
N HIS A 219 8.09 -4.83 0.04
CA HIS A 219 8.38 -6.26 -0.08
C HIS A 219 8.55 -6.69 -1.55
N ALA A 220 7.74 -6.15 -2.47
CA ALA A 220 7.85 -6.45 -3.90
C ALA A 220 9.21 -6.07 -4.51
N ALA A 221 9.99 -5.22 -3.84
CA ALA A 221 11.35 -4.86 -4.23
C ALA A 221 12.42 -5.43 -3.27
N SER A 222 12.06 -6.40 -2.42
CA SER A 222 12.93 -6.96 -1.37
C SER A 222 13.49 -5.91 -0.39
N GLU A 223 12.74 -4.82 -0.19
CA GLU A 223 13.07 -3.77 0.76
C GLU A 223 12.32 -3.98 2.09
N THR A 224 12.95 -3.57 3.19
CA THR A 224 12.32 -3.60 4.52
C THR A 224 11.22 -2.54 4.62
N CYS A 225 10.11 -2.86 5.30
CA CYS A 225 9.05 -1.88 5.58
C CYS A 225 9.59 -0.85 6.58
N SER A 226 9.98 0.33 6.11
CA SER A 226 10.45 1.42 6.95
C SER A 226 10.08 2.77 6.36
N VAL A 227 9.95 3.77 7.23
CA VAL A 227 9.69 5.17 6.88
C VAL A 227 10.72 5.65 5.86
N SER A 228 12.02 5.52 6.17
CA SER A 228 13.12 5.88 5.26
C SER A 228 13.01 5.26 3.87
N ASN A 229 12.65 3.98 3.76
CA ASN A 229 12.57 3.29 2.47
C ASN A 229 11.35 3.76 1.66
N ALA A 230 10.20 3.95 2.33
CA ALA A 230 9.00 4.49 1.71
C ALA A 230 9.22 5.92 1.17
N VAL A 231 9.79 6.80 2.00
CA VAL A 231 10.12 8.18 1.60
C VAL A 231 11.13 8.18 0.46
N PHE A 232 12.15 7.32 0.50
CA PHE A 232 13.12 7.23 -0.58
C PHE A 232 12.52 6.67 -1.88
N ALA A 233 11.57 5.73 -1.81
CA ALA A 233 10.82 5.28 -2.97
C ALA A 233 10.03 6.44 -3.63
N ILE A 234 9.38 7.28 -2.82
CA ILE A 234 8.67 8.48 -3.29
C ILE A 234 9.65 9.48 -3.93
N ILE A 235 10.78 9.78 -3.27
CA ILE A 235 11.80 10.70 -3.80
C ILE A 235 12.36 10.22 -5.14
N ARG A 236 12.56 8.91 -5.32
CA ARG A 236 13.03 8.35 -6.60
C ARG A 236 12.02 8.51 -7.73
N GLY A 237 10.74 8.68 -7.42
CA GLY A 237 9.69 8.99 -8.40
C GLY A 237 9.23 7.81 -9.27
N HIS A 238 9.69 6.58 -9.00
CA HIS A 238 9.18 5.40 -9.70
C HIS A 238 7.72 5.15 -9.30
N LYS A 239 6.93 4.71 -10.28
CA LYS A 239 5.48 4.54 -10.16
C LYS A 239 5.08 3.17 -10.67
N GLN A 240 4.00 2.63 -10.12
CA GLN A 240 3.31 1.49 -10.71
C GLN A 240 1.80 1.71 -10.64
N SER A 241 1.08 1.04 -11.53
CA SER A 241 -0.37 1.01 -11.50
C SER A 241 -0.89 0.22 -10.29
N LEU A 242 -2.07 0.58 -9.82
CA LEU A 242 -2.79 -0.05 -8.74
C LEU A 242 -4.25 -0.28 -9.14
N ASP A 243 -4.71 -1.51 -8.97
CA ASP A 243 -6.11 -1.92 -9.11
C ASP A 243 -6.93 -1.29 -7.99
N VAL A 244 -8.16 -0.90 -8.30
CA VAL A 244 -9.10 -0.33 -7.31
C VAL A 244 -10.39 -1.13 -7.36
N CYS A 245 -10.85 -1.56 -6.21
CA CYS A 245 -12.09 -2.34 -6.09
C CYS A 245 -13.26 -1.40 -5.82
N THR A 246 -14.32 -1.49 -6.60
CA THR A 246 -15.63 -0.91 -6.24
C THR A 246 -16.38 -1.91 -5.39
N ILE A 247 -16.96 -1.41 -4.30
CA ILE A 247 -17.88 -2.17 -3.46
C ILE A 247 -19.26 -1.52 -3.54
N LEU A 248 -20.26 -2.34 -3.82
CA LEU A 248 -21.61 -1.91 -4.17
C LEU A 248 -22.66 -2.74 -3.43
N GLN A 249 -23.66 -2.05 -2.87
CA GLN A 249 -24.90 -2.66 -2.39
C GLN A 249 -26.06 -1.67 -2.54
N GLY A 250 -27.03 -1.97 -3.40
CA GLY A 250 -28.07 -1.02 -3.78
C GLY A 250 -27.47 0.25 -4.36
N GLU A 251 -27.87 1.41 -3.83
CA GLU A 251 -27.33 2.72 -4.24
C GLU A 251 -25.99 3.08 -3.57
N LYS A 252 -25.55 2.27 -2.60
CA LYS A 252 -24.39 2.58 -1.78
C LYS A 252 -23.12 2.05 -2.44
N LYS A 253 -22.16 2.96 -2.64
CA LYS A 253 -20.93 2.71 -3.39
C LYS A 253 -19.72 3.31 -2.67
N PHE A 254 -18.65 2.54 -2.56
CA PHE A 254 -17.36 3.03 -2.07
C PHE A 254 -16.21 2.26 -2.73
N PHE A 255 -14.98 2.75 -2.54
CA PHE A 255 -13.79 2.15 -3.15
C PHE A 255 -12.85 1.58 -2.10
N SER A 256 -12.24 0.46 -2.45
CA SER A 256 -11.28 -0.28 -1.66
C SER A 256 -10.00 -0.46 -2.45
N VAL A 257 -8.86 -0.42 -1.77
CA VAL A 257 -7.55 -0.64 -2.40
C VAL A 257 -6.72 -1.73 -1.72
N LEU A 258 -7.18 -2.25 -0.58
CA LEU A 258 -6.46 -3.24 0.20
C LEU A 258 -7.22 -4.57 0.26
N LEU A 259 -8.33 -4.63 0.99
CA LEU A 259 -9.02 -5.89 1.30
C LEU A 259 -10.44 -5.74 1.84
N MET A 260 -11.25 -6.80 1.69
CA MET A 260 -12.50 -7.04 2.41
C MET A 260 -12.36 -8.29 3.28
N THR A 261 -12.90 -8.29 4.50
CA THR A 261 -12.98 -9.46 5.36
C THR A 261 -14.39 -9.74 5.87
N TRP A 262 -14.68 -11.01 6.09
CA TRP A 262 -15.88 -11.50 6.76
C TRP A 262 -15.57 -12.77 7.56
N GLY A 263 -16.22 -12.91 8.72
CA GLY A 263 -16.03 -14.03 9.62
C GLY A 263 -14.87 -13.80 10.61
N LEU A 264 -14.09 -14.85 10.89
CA LEU A 264 -13.04 -14.85 11.92
C LEU A 264 -12.09 -13.65 11.82
N VAL A 265 -11.65 -13.28 10.61
CA VAL A 265 -10.70 -12.17 10.41
C VAL A 265 -11.33 -10.82 10.75
N ALA A 266 -12.55 -10.54 10.27
CA ALA A 266 -13.29 -9.31 10.59
C ALA A 266 -13.59 -9.20 12.09
N ASP A 267 -14.00 -10.31 12.70
CA ASP A 267 -14.22 -10.37 14.15
C ASP A 267 -12.93 -10.06 14.92
N ILE A 268 -11.77 -10.55 14.45
CA ILE A 268 -10.50 -10.24 15.10
C ILE A 268 -10.17 -8.77 14.98
N ASP A 269 -10.23 -8.22 13.77
CA ASP A 269 -9.82 -6.84 13.52
C ASP A 269 -10.63 -5.86 14.38
N ILE A 270 -11.96 -5.96 14.28
CA ILE A 270 -12.89 -5.02 14.90
C ILE A 270 -13.04 -5.26 16.40
N GLU A 271 -13.18 -6.51 16.85
CA GLU A 271 -13.36 -6.75 18.28
C GLU A 271 -12.06 -6.54 19.08
N SER A 272 -10.89 -6.59 18.43
CA SER A 272 -9.60 -6.27 19.06
C SER A 272 -9.46 -4.80 19.44
N GLU A 273 -10.25 -3.90 18.83
CA GLU A 273 -10.13 -2.45 19.05
C GLU A 273 -10.33 -2.03 20.51
N ARG A 274 -11.12 -2.80 21.29
CA ARG A 274 -11.24 -2.58 22.75
C ARG A 274 -9.90 -2.71 23.50
N TYR A 275 -8.90 -3.32 22.87
CA TYR A 275 -7.53 -3.49 23.36
C TYR A 275 -6.52 -2.58 22.62
N ARG A 276 -6.94 -1.44 22.06
CA ARG A 276 -6.02 -0.49 21.39
C ARG A 276 -4.81 -0.08 22.24
N TRP A 277 -4.91 -0.13 23.57
CA TRP A 277 -3.80 0.12 24.49
C TRP A 277 -2.61 -0.84 24.30
N MET A 278 -2.83 -2.05 23.75
CA MET A 278 -1.78 -3.03 23.45
C MET A 278 -1.03 -2.73 22.13
N GLY A 279 -1.42 -1.73 21.36
CA GLY A 279 -0.82 -1.46 20.04
C GLY A 279 -1.18 -2.56 19.03
N SER A 280 -0.19 -3.01 18.25
CA SER A 280 -0.36 -4.07 17.22
C SER A 280 -0.56 -5.46 17.82
N ALA A 281 0.03 -5.75 18.99
CA ALA A 281 -0.08 -7.04 19.68
C ALA A 281 -1.51 -7.44 20.05
N ARG A 282 -2.47 -6.49 20.00
CA ARG A 282 -3.90 -6.76 20.20
C ARG A 282 -4.45 -7.77 19.20
N ILE A 283 -3.95 -7.76 17.95
CA ILE A 283 -4.44 -8.62 16.88
C ILE A 283 -4.10 -10.06 17.21
N ASP A 284 -2.85 -10.35 17.56
CA ASP A 284 -2.39 -11.71 17.93
C ASP A 284 -3.08 -12.21 19.19
N PHE A 285 -3.13 -11.37 20.24
CA PHE A 285 -3.80 -11.69 21.49
C PHE A 285 -5.27 -12.06 21.24
N TYR A 286 -5.96 -11.22 20.47
CA TYR A 286 -7.37 -11.39 20.23
C TYR A 286 -7.67 -12.54 19.26
N ALA A 287 -6.79 -12.81 18.31
CA ALA A 287 -6.85 -13.98 17.44
C ALA A 287 -6.87 -15.27 18.26
N VAL A 288 -5.99 -15.41 19.26
CA VAL A 288 -5.98 -16.58 20.15
C VAL A 288 -7.30 -16.69 20.91
N VAL A 289 -7.78 -15.59 21.52
CA VAL A 289 -9.06 -15.57 22.26
C VAL A 289 -10.23 -15.98 21.36
N ARG A 290 -10.27 -15.48 20.13
CA ARG A 290 -11.33 -15.74 19.17
C ARG A 290 -11.27 -17.15 18.59
N ILE A 291 -10.08 -17.71 18.34
CA ILE A 291 -9.92 -19.11 17.90
C ILE A 291 -10.35 -20.08 19.02
N MET A 292 -10.05 -19.77 20.28
CA MET A 292 -10.53 -20.58 21.41
C MET A 292 -12.06 -20.57 21.52
N ASN A 293 -12.70 -19.46 21.13
CA ASN A 293 -14.15 -19.28 21.05
C ASN A 293 -14.63 -19.16 19.59
N LEU A 294 -14.20 -20.12 18.77
CA LEU A 294 -14.42 -20.14 17.32
C LEU A 294 -15.92 -20.05 17.00
N ARG A 295 -16.22 -19.29 15.95
CA ARG A 295 -17.55 -19.13 15.39
C ARG A 295 -17.54 -19.60 13.95
N LYS A 296 -18.69 -20.07 13.48
CA LYS A 296 -18.91 -20.38 12.07
C LYS A 296 -20.03 -19.54 11.51
N TYR A 297 -19.91 -19.16 10.24
CA TYR A 297 -20.76 -18.19 9.59
C TYR A 297 -21.46 -18.86 8.42
N CYS A 298 -22.79 -18.90 8.45
CA CYS A 298 -23.59 -19.27 7.29
C CYS A 298 -23.51 -18.15 6.26
N GLY A 299 -23.53 -18.48 4.98
CA GLY A 299 -23.54 -17.49 3.91
C GLY A 299 -23.26 -18.15 2.57
N SER A 300 -23.31 -17.34 1.52
CA SER A 300 -23.04 -17.77 0.15
C SER A 300 -22.09 -16.78 -0.51
N ILE A 301 -21.11 -17.30 -1.23
CA ILE A 301 -20.21 -16.49 -2.04
C ILE A 301 -20.43 -16.82 -3.51
N GLN A 302 -20.46 -15.79 -4.35
CA GLN A 302 -20.47 -15.96 -5.81
C GLN A 302 -19.28 -15.22 -6.38
N PHE A 303 -18.67 -15.74 -7.44
CA PHE A 303 -17.49 -15.10 -8.04
C PHE A 303 -17.35 -15.43 -9.51
N VAL A 304 -16.60 -14.58 -10.21
CA VAL A 304 -16.11 -14.84 -11.56
C VAL A 304 -14.64 -15.21 -11.45
N PRO A 305 -14.25 -16.47 -11.70
CA PRO A 305 -12.86 -16.91 -11.57
C PRO A 305 -11.97 -16.26 -12.64
N ALA A 306 -10.70 -16.07 -12.30
CA ALA A 306 -9.66 -15.78 -13.28
C ALA A 306 -9.33 -17.05 -14.08
N PRO A 307 -8.70 -16.92 -15.27
CA PRO A 307 -8.21 -18.07 -16.02
C PRO A 307 -7.34 -19.00 -15.18
N GLY A 308 -7.68 -20.29 -15.16
CA GLY A 308 -7.03 -21.33 -14.35
C GLY A 308 -7.70 -21.62 -13.00
N TYR A 309 -8.77 -20.91 -12.64
CA TYR A 309 -9.53 -21.09 -11.40
C TYR A 309 -10.98 -21.55 -11.62
N GLU A 310 -11.33 -21.96 -12.85
CA GLU A 310 -12.69 -22.33 -13.25
C GLU A 310 -13.16 -23.66 -12.65
N GLU A 311 -12.26 -24.50 -12.13
CA GLU A 311 -12.64 -25.75 -11.47
C GLU A 311 -13.27 -25.53 -10.10
N TYR A 312 -13.10 -24.34 -9.52
CA TYR A 312 -13.60 -24.03 -8.17
C TYR A 312 -15.04 -23.53 -8.18
N GLY A 313 -15.83 -24.09 -7.27
CA GLY A 313 -17.24 -23.73 -7.10
C GLY A 313 -18.13 -24.29 -8.21
N GLU A 314 -19.42 -24.32 -7.92
CA GLU A 314 -20.41 -24.84 -8.85
C GLU A 314 -20.82 -23.77 -9.87
N PRO A 315 -20.97 -24.13 -11.17
CA PRO A 315 -21.44 -23.19 -12.18
C PRO A 315 -22.90 -22.79 -11.95
N ILE A 316 -23.18 -21.50 -12.05
CA ILE A 316 -24.55 -20.97 -11.99
C ILE A 316 -25.18 -21.16 -13.38
N LYS A 317 -25.97 -22.24 -13.55
CA LYS A 317 -26.47 -22.71 -14.86
C LYS A 317 -27.59 -21.86 -15.47
N GLN A 318 -28.19 -20.93 -14.72
CA GLN A 318 -29.24 -20.03 -15.20
C GLN A 318 -29.04 -18.64 -14.62
N PHE A 319 -28.71 -17.67 -15.48
CA PHE A 319 -28.85 -16.25 -15.20
C PHE A 319 -30.34 -15.87 -15.32
N GLU A 320 -31.21 -16.45 -14.47
CA GLU A 320 -32.57 -15.91 -14.33
C GLU A 320 -32.48 -14.58 -13.57
N ASN A 321 -32.57 -13.48 -14.32
CA ASN A 321 -32.98 -12.14 -13.87
C ASN A 321 -32.27 -11.53 -12.64
N CYS A 322 -30.94 -11.56 -12.57
CA CYS A 322 -30.22 -10.84 -11.49
C CYS A 322 -29.57 -9.51 -11.94
N MET A 323 -29.97 -8.96 -13.08
CA MET A 323 -29.38 -7.72 -13.61
C MET A 323 -30.31 -6.85 -14.47
N VAL A 324 -31.57 -6.63 -14.06
CA VAL A 324 -32.44 -5.56 -14.63
C VAL A 324 -33.45 -5.02 -13.61
N GLU A 325 -33.05 -4.65 -12.40
CA GLU A 325 -33.96 -3.90 -11.49
C GLU A 325 -33.42 -2.55 -10.99
N PHE A 326 -32.21 -2.13 -11.36
CA PHE A 326 -31.67 -0.85 -10.86
C PHE A 326 -31.15 0.14 -11.90
N LEU A 327 -31.06 -0.21 -13.19
CA LEU A 327 -30.55 0.72 -14.20
C LEU A 327 -31.64 1.48 -14.98
N GLU A 328 -32.93 1.14 -14.84
CA GLU A 328 -34.01 1.81 -15.59
C GLU A 328 -35.04 2.58 -14.75
N GLN A 329 -35.05 2.44 -13.42
CA GLN A 329 -35.92 3.25 -12.55
C GLN A 329 -35.17 4.38 -11.87
N ASN A 330 -34.66 5.31 -12.67
CA ASN A 330 -34.85 6.75 -12.49
C ASN A 330 -33.82 7.48 -13.36
N GLY A 331 -34.30 8.06 -14.46
CA GLY A 331 -33.65 9.17 -15.16
C GLY A 331 -33.59 10.44 -14.29
N LYS A 332 -33.04 10.32 -13.08
CA LYS A 332 -32.72 11.40 -12.17
C LYS A 332 -31.28 11.18 -11.72
N SER A 333 -30.40 12.05 -12.20
CA SER A 333 -29.07 12.23 -11.63
C SER A 333 -29.13 12.48 -10.11
N HIS A 334 -28.07 12.04 -9.39
CA HIS A 334 -27.56 12.47 -8.06
C HIS A 334 -27.60 11.43 -6.92
N PRO A 335 -26.68 11.46 -5.90
CA PRO A 335 -25.34 12.06 -5.82
C PRO A 335 -24.30 11.04 -5.30
N SER A 336 -23.71 10.21 -6.16
CA SER A 336 -22.31 9.80 -6.01
C SER A 336 -21.62 10.14 -7.32
N SER A 337 -20.74 11.13 -7.28
CA SER A 337 -20.17 11.82 -8.45
C SER A 337 -19.22 10.97 -9.30
N TYR A 338 -19.07 9.68 -8.99
CA TYR A 338 -18.21 8.76 -9.73
C TYR A 338 -19.03 7.89 -10.72
N PRO A 339 -19.11 8.27 -12.00
CA PRO A 339 -19.72 7.47 -13.06
C PRO A 339 -18.80 6.35 -13.56
N GLY A 340 -17.68 6.04 -12.88
CA GLY A 340 -16.60 5.23 -13.46
C GLY A 340 -16.98 3.79 -13.82
N PRO A 341 -16.00 2.99 -14.29
CA PRO A 341 -16.23 1.95 -15.29
C PRO A 341 -17.40 1.03 -14.92
N SER A 342 -18.37 0.92 -15.80
CA SER A 342 -19.42 -0.10 -15.69
C SER A 342 -18.85 -1.41 -16.22
N VAL A 343 -18.77 -2.43 -15.37
CA VAL A 343 -18.46 -3.78 -15.82
C VAL A 343 -19.78 -4.46 -16.16
N GLU A 344 -19.94 -4.90 -17.40
CA GLU A 344 -21.08 -5.72 -17.80
C GLU A 344 -20.85 -7.16 -17.31
N PHE A 345 -21.74 -7.65 -16.43
CA PHE A 345 -21.60 -8.96 -15.79
C PHE A 345 -22.46 -10.07 -16.43
N GLN A 346 -23.28 -9.72 -17.43
CA GLN A 346 -24.34 -10.59 -17.97
C GLN A 346 -23.82 -11.79 -18.78
N ALA A 347 -22.52 -11.86 -19.10
CA ALA A 347 -21.91 -12.93 -19.89
C ALA A 347 -20.70 -13.59 -19.19
N LEU A 348 -20.58 -13.47 -17.86
CA LEU A 348 -19.45 -14.03 -17.12
C LEU A 348 -19.80 -15.39 -16.50
N ASP A 349 -18.82 -16.29 -16.46
CA ASP A 349 -18.95 -17.63 -15.89
C ASP A 349 -18.97 -17.58 -14.35
N TRP A 350 -20.10 -17.15 -13.80
CA TRP A 350 -20.28 -17.07 -12.36
C TRP A 350 -20.30 -18.46 -11.72
N ARG A 351 -19.57 -18.57 -10.61
CA ARG A 351 -19.49 -19.73 -9.73
C ARG A 351 -20.05 -19.36 -8.37
N PHE A 352 -20.53 -20.35 -7.63
CA PHE A 352 -20.92 -20.16 -6.24
C PHE A 352 -20.35 -21.25 -5.32
N VAL A 353 -20.20 -20.88 -4.05
CA VAL A 353 -19.85 -21.77 -2.96
C VAL A 353 -20.68 -21.35 -1.75
N ASP A 354 -21.37 -22.31 -1.13
CA ASP A 354 -22.09 -22.09 0.11
C ASP A 354 -21.26 -22.49 1.33
N GLY A 355 -21.53 -21.81 2.44
CA GLY A 355 -20.93 -22.08 3.72
C GLY A 355 -21.44 -23.38 4.37
N PRO A 356 -21.08 -23.61 5.65
CA PRO A 356 -20.54 -22.62 6.57
C PRO A 356 -19.04 -22.31 6.33
N PHE A 357 -18.65 -21.09 6.66
CA PHE A 357 -17.28 -20.62 6.60
C PHE A 357 -16.74 -20.30 8.00
N VAL A 358 -15.43 -20.38 8.18
CA VAL A 358 -14.74 -19.78 9.33
C VAL A 358 -14.38 -18.34 9.02
N ALA A 359 -13.84 -18.08 7.82
CA ALA A 359 -13.59 -16.74 7.31
C ALA A 359 -13.56 -16.73 5.78
N VAL A 360 -13.86 -15.56 5.23
CA VAL A 360 -13.66 -15.23 3.83
C VAL A 360 -13.01 -13.86 3.77
N TRP A 361 -11.95 -13.71 2.98
CA TRP A 361 -11.38 -12.40 2.71
C TRP A 361 -10.93 -12.29 1.26
N ILE A 362 -10.82 -11.05 0.80
CA ILE A 362 -10.46 -10.71 -0.58
C ILE A 362 -9.43 -9.60 -0.52
N ASN A 363 -8.36 -9.75 -1.27
CA ASN A 363 -7.23 -8.84 -1.26
C ASN A 363 -6.87 -8.36 -2.67
N ASN A 364 -6.44 -7.11 -2.71
CA ASN A 364 -5.89 -6.47 -3.91
C ASN A 364 -4.35 -6.41 -3.86
N VAL A 365 -3.76 -6.51 -2.66
CA VAL A 365 -2.31 -6.54 -2.45
C VAL A 365 -1.90 -7.64 -1.45
N PRO A 366 -0.63 -8.10 -1.46
CA PRO A 366 -0.26 -9.29 -0.70
C PRO A 366 -0.31 -9.18 0.82
N TRP A 367 0.03 -8.01 1.36
CA TRP A 367 0.11 -7.80 2.80
C TRP A 367 -1.07 -6.95 3.28
N ALA A 368 -1.76 -7.45 4.31
CA ALA A 368 -2.79 -6.70 5.04
C ALA A 368 -2.19 -5.86 6.17
N ALA A 369 -1.08 -6.33 6.75
CA ALA A 369 -0.33 -5.64 7.80
C ALA A 369 1.16 -6.03 7.72
N GLU A 370 2.00 -5.54 8.64
CA GLU A 370 3.46 -5.79 8.58
C GLU A 370 3.85 -7.27 8.68
N ASP A 371 3.07 -8.07 9.41
CA ASP A 371 3.32 -9.50 9.68
C ASP A 371 2.23 -10.42 9.11
N ILE A 372 1.30 -9.87 8.31
CA ILE A 372 0.14 -10.60 7.77
C ILE A 372 0.17 -10.53 6.23
N MET A 373 0.73 -11.56 5.59
CA MET A 373 0.68 -11.75 4.14
C MET A 373 -0.62 -12.47 3.75
N ALA A 374 -1.75 -11.75 3.81
CA ALA A 374 -3.10 -12.30 3.62
C ALA A 374 -3.41 -12.78 2.19
N ALA A 375 -2.62 -12.42 1.18
CA ALA A 375 -2.78 -12.93 -0.18
C ALA A 375 -1.45 -13.01 -0.94
N PRO A 376 -0.64 -14.06 -0.71
CA PRO A 376 0.75 -14.12 -1.18
C PRO A 376 0.95 -13.96 -2.70
N GLU A 377 -0.07 -14.30 -3.50
CA GLU A 377 -0.01 -14.25 -4.97
C GLU A 377 -0.69 -13.01 -5.58
N ALA A 378 -1.24 -12.12 -4.74
CA ALA A 378 -1.88 -10.90 -5.19
C ALA A 378 -0.91 -9.99 -5.95
N LYS A 379 -1.39 -9.33 -7.00
CA LYS A 379 -0.59 -8.39 -7.80
C LYS A 379 -1.30 -7.06 -7.86
N PHE A 380 -0.51 -6.00 -7.86
CA PHE A 380 -1.04 -4.64 -7.79
C PHE A 380 -1.93 -4.24 -8.97
N SER A 381 -1.79 -4.85 -10.15
CA SER A 381 -2.43 -4.33 -11.37
C SER A 381 -2.84 -5.37 -12.40
N ASP A 382 -3.13 -6.60 -11.99
CA ASP A 382 -3.43 -7.70 -12.92
C ASP A 382 -4.91 -7.84 -13.26
N GLY A 383 -5.77 -6.97 -12.73
CA GLY A 383 -7.19 -6.91 -13.06
C GLY A 383 -8.02 -7.95 -12.33
N TYR A 384 -7.52 -8.42 -11.19
CA TYR A 384 -8.13 -9.48 -10.39
C TYR A 384 -7.92 -9.20 -8.89
N MET A 385 -8.75 -9.83 -8.09
CA MET A 385 -8.61 -9.90 -6.64
C MET A 385 -8.29 -11.33 -6.23
N ASP A 386 -7.58 -11.48 -5.12
CA ASP A 386 -7.24 -12.79 -4.57
C ASP A 386 -8.18 -13.07 -3.39
N ALA A 387 -9.06 -14.05 -3.56
CA ALA A 387 -10.06 -14.48 -2.58
C ALA A 387 -9.54 -15.70 -1.81
N VAL A 388 -9.64 -15.64 -0.48
CA VAL A 388 -9.23 -16.73 0.39
C VAL A 388 -10.41 -17.15 1.26
N ILE A 389 -10.70 -18.45 1.23
CA ILE A 389 -11.82 -19.06 1.94
C ILE A 389 -11.24 -20.04 2.95
N LEU A 390 -11.54 -19.82 4.21
CA LEU A 390 -11.16 -20.69 5.31
C LEU A 390 -12.37 -21.52 5.74
N LYS A 391 -12.27 -22.83 5.53
CA LYS A 391 -13.29 -23.80 5.90
C LYS A 391 -13.13 -24.24 7.36
N ASP A 392 -14.12 -24.99 7.87
CA ASP A 392 -14.05 -25.56 9.21
C ASP A 392 -12.80 -26.43 9.37
N CYS A 393 -12.05 -26.19 10.44
CA CYS A 393 -10.83 -26.93 10.75
C CYS A 393 -10.52 -26.91 12.25
N PRO A 394 -9.73 -27.87 12.75
CA PRO A 394 -9.39 -27.93 14.16
C PRO A 394 -8.68 -26.66 14.63
N LYS A 395 -8.91 -26.26 15.89
CA LYS A 395 -8.32 -25.04 16.47
C LYS A 395 -6.79 -25.05 16.46
N ALA A 396 -6.17 -26.22 16.61
CA ALA A 396 -4.71 -26.36 16.51
C ALA A 396 -4.19 -26.02 15.10
N ASP A 397 -4.92 -26.46 14.06
CA ASP A 397 -4.60 -26.11 12.68
C ASP A 397 -4.82 -24.61 12.44
N LEU A 398 -5.90 -24.00 12.94
CA LEU A 398 -6.11 -22.54 12.85
C LEU A 398 -4.95 -21.75 13.47
N LEU A 399 -4.47 -22.16 14.64
CA LEU A 399 -3.29 -21.53 15.27
C LEU A 399 -2.04 -21.73 14.40
N ALA A 400 -1.85 -22.92 13.81
CA ALA A 400 -0.74 -23.17 12.90
C ALA A 400 -0.81 -22.33 11.62
N LEU A 401 -2.02 -22.06 11.09
CA LEU A 401 -2.23 -21.16 9.96
C LEU A 401 -1.84 -19.72 10.30
N LEU A 402 -2.24 -19.24 11.49
CA LEU A 402 -1.89 -17.90 11.95
C LEU A 402 -0.36 -17.70 11.98
N MET A 403 0.39 -18.69 12.48
CA MET A 403 1.85 -18.63 12.53
C MET A 403 2.52 -18.63 11.14
N LYS A 404 1.82 -19.14 10.11
CA LYS A 404 2.29 -19.21 8.72
C LYS A 404 1.82 -18.04 7.85
N MET A 405 1.13 -17.05 8.42
CA MET A 405 0.69 -15.86 7.68
C MET A 405 1.85 -14.91 7.35
N GLY A 406 2.93 -14.91 8.13
CA GLY A 406 4.08 -14.02 7.90
C GLY A 406 4.91 -14.37 6.66
N ASP A 407 4.90 -15.63 6.21
CA ASP A 407 5.59 -16.09 5.01
C ASP A 407 4.62 -16.52 3.88
N GLY A 408 3.32 -16.38 4.11
CA GLY A 408 2.27 -16.75 3.16
C GLY A 408 2.07 -18.26 2.98
N SER A 409 2.82 -19.13 3.66
CA SER A 409 2.77 -20.58 3.42
C SER A 409 1.47 -21.25 3.89
N TYR A 410 0.64 -20.54 4.66
CA TYR A 410 -0.66 -21.01 5.14
C TYR A 410 -1.62 -21.38 3.99
N ILE A 411 -1.47 -20.77 2.80
CA ILE A 411 -2.31 -21.08 1.63
C ILE A 411 -2.17 -22.52 1.13
N LYS A 412 -1.11 -23.23 1.53
CA LYS A 412 -0.88 -24.65 1.18
C LYS A 412 -1.67 -25.63 2.05
N SER A 413 -2.38 -25.12 3.05
CA SER A 413 -3.20 -25.93 3.94
C SER A 413 -4.43 -26.50 3.22
N PRO A 414 -4.84 -27.75 3.49
CA PRO A 414 -6.07 -28.33 2.92
C PRO A 414 -7.34 -27.61 3.38
N PHE A 415 -7.26 -26.79 4.44
CA PHE A 415 -8.40 -26.03 4.97
C PHE A 415 -8.57 -24.66 4.32
N VAL A 416 -7.62 -24.26 3.48
CA VAL A 416 -7.61 -22.97 2.79
C VAL A 416 -7.87 -23.20 1.31
N THR A 417 -8.86 -22.50 0.77
CA THR A 417 -9.06 -22.39 -0.67
C THR A 417 -8.61 -21.00 -1.11
N TYR A 418 -7.66 -20.93 -2.04
CA TYR A 418 -7.11 -19.69 -2.58
C TYR A 418 -7.50 -19.56 -4.05
N LEU A 419 -8.15 -18.46 -4.40
CA LEU A 419 -8.73 -18.23 -5.71
C LEU A 419 -8.36 -16.85 -6.22
N LYS A 420 -8.23 -16.73 -7.54
CA LYS A 420 -8.15 -15.43 -8.19
C LYS A 420 -9.47 -15.14 -8.90
N VAL A 421 -10.05 -13.96 -8.68
CA VAL A 421 -11.41 -13.62 -9.09
C VAL A 421 -11.48 -12.21 -9.68
N ARG A 422 -12.29 -12.02 -10.73
CA ARG A 422 -12.53 -10.71 -11.36
C ARG A 422 -13.67 -9.93 -10.69
N ALA A 423 -14.67 -10.66 -10.21
CA ALA A 423 -15.82 -10.11 -9.50
C ALA A 423 -16.20 -11.07 -8.37
N PHE A 424 -16.78 -10.52 -7.31
CA PHE A 424 -17.19 -11.30 -6.14
C PHE A 424 -18.48 -10.74 -5.56
N LYS A 425 -19.33 -11.61 -5.01
CA LYS A 425 -20.53 -11.24 -4.26
C LYS A 425 -20.53 -12.02 -2.95
N LEU A 426 -20.64 -11.29 -1.84
CA LEU A 426 -20.83 -11.86 -0.52
C LEU A 426 -22.31 -11.78 -0.14
N SER A 427 -22.88 -12.91 0.27
CA SER A 427 -24.19 -13.00 0.91
C SER A 427 -23.97 -13.42 2.36
N PRO A 428 -23.71 -12.46 3.27
CA PRO A 428 -23.37 -12.79 4.64
C PRO A 428 -24.64 -13.25 5.37
N GLY A 429 -24.56 -14.41 6.02
CA GLY A 429 -25.63 -14.97 6.85
C GLY A 429 -25.30 -14.96 8.33
N GLN A 430 -26.18 -15.57 9.11
CA GLN A 430 -26.09 -15.64 10.57
C GLN A 430 -25.02 -16.66 11.03
N LEU A 431 -24.67 -16.63 12.30
CA LEU A 431 -23.79 -17.60 12.93
C LEU A 431 -24.46 -18.99 12.96
N VAL A 432 -23.68 -20.04 12.74
CA VAL A 432 -24.14 -21.44 12.82
C VAL A 432 -24.60 -21.76 14.23
N GLU A 433 -23.81 -21.38 15.24
CA GLU A 433 -24.10 -21.70 16.65
C GLU A 433 -25.19 -20.82 17.25
N ASN A 434 -25.49 -19.66 16.64
CA ASN A 434 -26.52 -18.75 17.11
C ASN A 434 -27.20 -18.02 15.93
N PRO A 435 -28.30 -18.57 15.39
CA PRO A 435 -28.99 -18.03 14.22
C PRO A 435 -29.62 -16.65 14.42
N LYS A 436 -29.64 -16.10 15.64
CA LYS A 436 -30.13 -14.73 15.93
C LYS A 436 -29.03 -13.67 15.80
N ARG A 437 -27.84 -14.08 15.37
CA ARG A 437 -26.62 -13.26 15.45
C ARG A 437 -25.84 -13.35 14.17
N GLY A 438 -25.47 -12.22 13.60
CA GLY A 438 -24.56 -12.16 12.46
C GLY A 438 -23.11 -11.92 12.84
N GLY A 439 -22.26 -11.87 11.82
CA GLY A 439 -20.88 -11.45 11.95
C GLY A 439 -20.68 -9.99 11.54
N ILE A 440 -19.42 -9.65 11.27
CA ILE A 440 -18.99 -8.34 10.79
C ILE A 440 -18.43 -8.50 9.38
N VAL A 441 -18.79 -7.58 8.48
CA VAL A 441 -18.11 -7.36 7.21
C VAL A 441 -17.32 -6.07 7.33
N ASP A 442 -16.02 -6.18 7.09
CA ASP A 442 -15.05 -5.11 7.20
C ASP A 442 -14.36 -4.89 5.84
N VAL A 443 -14.06 -3.64 5.50
CA VAL A 443 -13.29 -3.29 4.31
C VAL A 443 -12.24 -2.25 4.66
N ASP A 444 -10.99 -2.56 4.30
CA ASP A 444 -9.82 -1.74 4.59
C ASP A 444 -9.71 -1.30 6.07
N GLY A 445 -10.26 -2.09 7.00
CA GLY A 445 -10.28 -1.82 8.44
C GLY A 445 -11.46 -0.98 8.94
N GLU A 446 -12.45 -0.69 8.07
CA GLU A 446 -13.70 -0.03 8.42
C GLU A 446 -14.91 -0.98 8.30
N VAL A 447 -15.77 -0.97 9.32
CA VAL A 447 -16.98 -1.80 9.31
C VAL A 447 -18.00 -1.26 8.32
N ILE A 448 -18.33 -2.10 7.33
CA ILE A 448 -19.33 -1.76 6.33
C ILE A 448 -20.68 -2.38 6.63
N ALA A 449 -20.76 -3.57 7.24
CA ALA A 449 -22.04 -4.19 7.57
C ALA A 449 -21.95 -5.08 8.81
N ARG A 450 -22.97 -5.04 9.67
CA ARG A 450 -23.18 -5.97 10.77
C ARG A 450 -24.51 -6.69 10.63
N GLY A 451 -24.54 -7.97 11.02
CA GLY A 451 -25.80 -8.69 11.08
C GLY A 451 -26.58 -8.34 12.34
N GLU A 452 -27.85 -8.73 12.40
CA GLU A 452 -28.66 -8.56 13.60
C GLU A 452 -28.01 -9.22 14.81
N GLY A 453 -28.15 -8.65 16.02
CA GLY A 453 -27.58 -9.23 17.24
C GLY A 453 -26.05 -9.28 17.29
N THR A 454 -25.35 -8.63 16.34
CA THR A 454 -23.90 -8.46 16.38
C THR A 454 -23.49 -7.63 17.60
N TYR A 455 -22.34 -7.94 18.17
CA TYR A 455 -21.90 -7.43 19.47
C TYR A 455 -21.51 -5.94 19.36
N GLY A 456 -22.07 -5.09 20.23
CA GLY A 456 -21.80 -3.66 20.31
C GLY A 456 -23.01 -2.82 19.89
N LYS A 457 -23.43 -1.88 20.73
CA LYS A 457 -24.39 -0.84 20.32
C LYS A 457 -23.65 0.10 19.38
N SER A 458 -23.96 0.07 18.10
CA SER A 458 -23.57 1.17 17.23
C SER A 458 -24.44 2.39 17.55
N GLN A 459 -23.83 3.56 17.73
CA GLN A 459 -24.56 4.84 17.73
C GLN A 459 -24.89 5.31 16.29
N HIS A 460 -24.40 4.60 15.27
CA HIS A 460 -24.52 4.96 13.85
C HIS A 460 -25.07 3.81 12.99
N GLN A 461 -25.75 4.15 11.90
CA GLN A 461 -26.24 3.17 10.93
C GLN A 461 -25.08 2.71 10.04
N ASP A 462 -24.89 1.39 9.90
CA ASP A 462 -23.84 0.83 9.04
C ASP A 462 -24.03 1.25 7.58
N VAL A 463 -22.91 1.36 6.85
CA VAL A 463 -22.94 1.74 5.43
C VAL A 463 -23.68 0.69 4.62
N MET A 464 -23.64 -0.59 4.94
CA MET A 464 -24.28 -1.70 4.22
C MET A 464 -25.03 -2.59 5.21
N ALA A 465 -25.84 -3.52 4.69
CA ALA A 465 -26.71 -4.37 5.48
C ALA A 465 -26.50 -5.86 5.17
N TYR A 466 -26.84 -6.71 6.13
CA TYR A 466 -27.01 -8.15 5.88
C TYR A 466 -28.30 -8.40 5.07
N GLY A 467 -28.31 -9.47 4.28
CA GLY A 467 -29.43 -9.83 3.39
C GLY A 467 -29.07 -9.69 1.92
N PRO A 468 -29.08 -8.46 1.34
CA PRO A 468 -28.67 -8.24 -0.05
C PRO A 468 -27.18 -8.53 -0.26
N HIS A 469 -26.81 -8.96 -1.46
CA HIS A 469 -25.41 -9.21 -1.81
C HIS A 469 -24.56 -7.93 -1.72
N ILE A 470 -23.37 -8.05 -1.13
CA ILE A 470 -22.31 -7.04 -1.22
C ILE A 470 -21.43 -7.43 -2.40
N GLN A 471 -21.42 -6.62 -3.45
CA GLN A 471 -20.69 -6.89 -4.69
C GLN A 471 -19.35 -6.15 -4.70
N LEU A 472 -18.30 -6.84 -5.14
CA LEU A 472 -16.96 -6.34 -5.35
C LEU A 472 -16.58 -6.50 -6.82
N THR A 473 -15.97 -5.47 -7.39
CA THR A 473 -15.52 -5.48 -8.78
C THR A 473 -14.21 -4.72 -8.90
N VAL A 474 -13.22 -5.34 -9.51
CA VAL A 474 -11.89 -4.77 -9.68
C VAL A 474 -11.82 -3.92 -10.95
N HIS A 475 -11.20 -2.74 -10.83
CA HIS A 475 -10.86 -1.87 -11.95
C HIS A 475 -9.36 -1.93 -12.17
N GLN A 476 -8.96 -2.52 -13.29
CA GLN A 476 -7.57 -2.75 -13.58
C GLN A 476 -6.80 -1.43 -13.75
N ALA A 477 -5.65 -1.31 -13.08
CA ALA A 477 -4.69 -0.24 -13.20
C ALA A 477 -5.29 1.17 -13.07
N LEU A 478 -6.34 1.32 -12.26
CA LEU A 478 -7.10 2.57 -12.15
C LEU A 478 -6.30 3.69 -11.48
N ALA A 479 -5.58 3.36 -10.39
CA ALA A 479 -4.79 4.32 -9.63
C ALA A 479 -3.29 4.17 -9.92
N THR A 480 -2.52 5.19 -9.54
CA THR A 480 -1.06 5.17 -9.63
C THR A 480 -0.46 5.38 -8.25
N VAL A 481 0.50 4.54 -7.87
CA VAL A 481 1.22 4.68 -6.59
C VAL A 481 2.71 4.80 -6.81
N TYR A 482 3.39 5.57 -5.94
CA TYR A 482 4.85 5.53 -5.89
C TYR A 482 5.31 4.17 -5.39
N CYS A 483 6.37 3.65 -5.97
CA CYS A 483 6.92 2.35 -5.60
C CYS A 483 8.45 2.36 -5.62
N PRO A 484 9.09 1.41 -4.94
CA PRO A 484 10.51 1.19 -5.17
C PRO A 484 10.77 0.68 -6.59
N LYS A 485 12.01 0.88 -7.07
CA LYS A 485 12.44 0.24 -8.32
C LYS A 485 12.49 -1.27 -8.12
N ARG A 486 11.70 -2.04 -8.87
CA ARG A 486 11.85 -3.50 -8.89
C ARG A 486 13.24 -3.84 -9.43
N ILE A 487 13.99 -4.63 -8.68
CA ILE A 487 15.21 -5.26 -9.17
C ILE A 487 14.73 -6.28 -10.21
N ARG A 488 15.00 -6.03 -11.48
CA ARG A 488 14.71 -6.98 -12.57
C ARG A 488 15.61 -8.20 -12.46
#